data_AF-A0A7W0PLK0-F1
#
_entry.id   AF-A0A7W0PLK0-F1
#
_cell.length_a   1.000
_cell.length_b   1.000
_cell.length_c   1.000
_cell.angle_alpha   90.00
_cell.angle_beta   90.00
_cell.angle_gamma   90.00
#
_symmetry.space_group_name_H-M   'P 1'
#
loop_
_entity.id
_entity.type
_entity.pdbx_description
1 polymer ?
#
loop_
_entity_poly.entity_id
_entity_poly.type
_entity_poly.pdbx_seq_one_letter_code
_entity_poly.pdbx_strand_id
1 'polypeptide(L)'
;AMSPATVRRAQIAYRDVVARGWPIGSGCAESAHQHVVQDRLKGRGMRWTRAGAEALLAVRLVDANDQWLTTWDQVGPTQRASRCARITQRRTTRQVRNRPPKLVEVGVPTATHPWRRFRLPGSPRFPSP
;
A
#
# COMPACT_ATOMS: atom_id res chain seq x y z
N ALA A 1 -8.53 -45.69 30.37
CA ALA A 1 -7.53 -44.63 30.06
C ALA A 1 -8.05 -43.30 30.60
N MET A 2 -7.21 -42.54 31.32
CA MET A 2 -7.60 -41.26 31.92
C MET A 2 -7.77 -40.21 30.81
N SER A 3 -8.89 -39.47 30.80
CA SER A 3 -9.17 -38.46 29.77
C SER A 3 -8.08 -37.38 29.72
N PRO A 4 -7.65 -36.91 28.53
CA PRO A 4 -6.61 -35.88 28.41
C PRO A 4 -6.94 -34.57 29.15
N ALA A 5 -8.22 -34.32 29.44
CA ALA A 5 -8.66 -33.18 30.26
C ALA A 5 -8.21 -33.26 31.73
N THR A 6 -7.94 -34.46 32.26
CA THR A 6 -7.56 -34.64 33.67
C THR A 6 -6.11 -34.29 33.94
N VAL A 7 -5.22 -34.47 32.95
CA VAL A 7 -3.76 -34.26 33.08
C VAL A 7 -3.39 -32.77 33.24
N ARG A 8 -4.21 -31.86 32.72
CA ARG A 8 -3.94 -30.40 32.74
C ARG A 8 -4.81 -29.61 33.72
N ARG A 9 -5.57 -30.25 34.61
CA ARG A 9 -6.48 -29.55 35.55
C ARG A 9 -5.76 -28.49 36.40
N ALA A 10 -4.53 -28.76 36.83
CA ALA A 10 -3.73 -27.81 37.61
C ALA A 10 -3.32 -26.55 36.82
N GLN A 11 -3.35 -26.60 35.48
CA GLN A 11 -2.97 -25.49 34.59
C GLN A 11 -4.17 -24.64 34.14
N ILE A 12 -5.40 -25.09 34.39
CA ILE A 12 -6.63 -24.43 33.94
C ILE A 12 -7.35 -23.84 35.17
N ALA A 13 -6.77 -22.79 35.75
CA ALA A 13 -7.34 -22.07 36.91
C ALA A 13 -8.43 -21.07 36.49
N TYR A 14 -9.39 -21.49 35.65
CA TYR A 14 -10.39 -20.61 35.04
C TYR A 14 -11.15 -19.78 36.07
N ARG A 15 -11.50 -20.39 37.21
CA ARG A 15 -12.22 -19.72 38.30
C ARG A 15 -11.44 -18.54 38.87
N ASP A 16 -10.14 -18.71 39.11
CA ASP A 16 -9.31 -17.67 39.71
C ASP A 16 -8.99 -16.55 38.70
N VAL A 17 -8.89 -16.90 37.42
CA VAL A 17 -8.71 -15.94 36.32
C VAL A 17 -9.96 -15.07 36.15
N VAL A 18 -11.16 -15.66 36.19
CA VAL A 18 -12.43 -14.92 36.17
C VAL A 18 -12.59 -14.06 37.42
N ALA A 19 -12.29 -14.60 38.60
CA ALA A 19 -12.39 -13.86 39.87
C ALA A 19 -11.44 -12.65 39.93
N ARG A 20 -10.31 -12.70 39.23
CA ARG A 20 -9.35 -11.60 39.09
C ARG A 20 -9.72 -10.61 37.96
N GLY A 21 -10.80 -10.86 37.22
CA GLY A 21 -11.25 -10.02 36.11
C GLY A 21 -10.31 -10.03 34.91
N TRP A 22 -9.46 -11.06 34.76
CA TRP A 22 -8.53 -11.12 33.63
C TRP A 22 -9.28 -11.47 32.34
N PRO A 23 -8.92 -10.82 31.21
CA PRO A 23 -9.54 -11.13 29.93
C PRO A 23 -9.16 -12.55 29.52
N ILE A 24 -10.15 -13.42 29.47
CA ILE A 24 -10.02 -14.77 28.95
C ILE A 24 -10.35 -14.71 27.46
N GLY A 25 -9.48 -15.28 26.63
CA GLY A 25 -9.77 -15.44 25.20
C GLY A 25 -11.09 -16.18 25.06
N SER A 26 -12.12 -15.52 24.54
CA SER A 26 -13.36 -16.20 24.18
C SER A 26 -13.11 -17.04 22.93
N GLY A 27 -13.78 -18.18 22.80
CA GLY A 27 -13.67 -19.00 21.59
C GLY A 27 -13.98 -18.22 20.30
N CYS A 28 -14.81 -17.17 20.38
CA CYS A 28 -15.07 -16.26 19.28
C CYS A 28 -13.84 -15.43 18.90
N ALA A 29 -13.09 -14.90 19.88
CA ALA A 29 -11.86 -14.14 19.63
C ALA A 29 -10.75 -15.05 19.07
N GLU A 30 -10.64 -16.28 19.58
CA GLU A 30 -9.69 -17.28 19.07
C GLU A 30 -10.03 -17.71 17.64
N SER A 31 -11.30 -17.96 17.35
CA SER A 31 -11.79 -18.28 16.01
C SER A 31 -11.57 -17.11 15.04
N ALA A 32 -11.85 -15.87 15.45
CA ALA A 32 -11.55 -14.69 14.64
C ALA A 32 -10.04 -14.56 14.36
N HIS A 33 -9.18 -14.79 15.36
CA HIS A 33 -7.73 -14.79 15.15
C HIS A 33 -7.32 -15.84 14.10
N GLN A 34 -7.88 -17.05 14.19
CA GLN A 34 -7.61 -18.12 13.23
C GLN A 34 -8.03 -17.72 11.80
N HIS A 35 -9.29 -17.35 11.59
CA HIS A 35 -9.84 -17.13 10.26
C HIS A 35 -9.38 -15.82 9.61
N VAL A 36 -9.31 -14.73 10.38
CA VAL A 36 -8.97 -13.41 9.84
C VAL A 36 -7.45 -13.28 9.67
N VAL A 37 -6.67 -13.74 10.66
CA VAL A 37 -5.22 -13.51 10.73
C VAL A 37 -4.44 -14.72 10.21
N GLN A 38 -4.62 -15.89 10.82
CA GLN A 38 -3.72 -17.03 10.62
C GLN A 38 -3.83 -17.58 9.19
N ASP A 39 -5.04 -17.81 8.71
CA ASP A 39 -5.32 -18.47 7.43
C ASP A 39 -4.61 -17.79 6.26
N ARG A 40 -4.33 -16.48 6.37
CA ARG A 40 -3.66 -15.72 5.32
C ARG A 40 -2.26 -15.28 5.63
N LEU A 41 -1.95 -14.95 6.88
CA LEU A 41 -0.65 -14.36 7.22
C LEU A 41 0.41 -15.41 7.59
N LYS A 42 0.02 -16.62 8.01
CA LYS A 42 0.94 -17.69 8.43
C LYS A 42 1.28 -18.73 7.36
N GLY A 43 0.90 -18.49 6.09
CA GLY A 43 1.23 -19.41 5.01
C GLY A 43 2.75 -19.51 4.75
N ARG A 44 3.20 -20.66 4.25
CA ARG A 44 4.62 -20.91 3.94
C ARG A 44 5.12 -19.90 2.90
N GLY A 45 6.33 -19.40 3.11
CA GLY A 45 6.98 -18.46 2.18
C GLY A 45 6.36 -17.05 2.14
N MET A 46 5.38 -16.76 2.98
CA MET A 46 4.73 -15.44 3.00
C MET A 46 5.58 -14.44 3.78
N ARG A 47 5.80 -13.28 3.16
CA ARG A 47 6.47 -12.13 3.78
C ARG A 47 5.59 -10.92 3.59
N TRP A 48 5.30 -10.24 4.69
CA TRP A 48 4.45 -9.07 4.70
C TRP A 48 5.21 -7.90 5.30
N THR A 49 5.11 -6.74 4.66
CA THR A 49 5.41 -5.49 5.35
C THR A 49 4.27 -5.22 6.34
N ARG A 50 4.55 -4.48 7.42
CA ARG A 50 3.52 -4.12 8.40
C ARG A 50 2.30 -3.47 7.76
N ALA A 51 2.52 -2.47 6.90
CA ALA A 51 1.44 -1.80 6.18
C ALA A 51 0.66 -2.76 5.25
N GLY A 52 1.33 -3.72 4.62
CA GLY A 52 0.68 -4.72 3.78
C GLY A 52 -0.18 -5.71 4.56
N ALA A 53 0.30 -6.15 5.73
CA ALA A 53 -0.47 -7.01 6.63
C ALA A 53 -1.70 -6.28 7.19
N GLU A 54 -1.53 -5.04 7.67
CA GLU A 54 -2.62 -4.21 8.18
C GLU A 54 -3.71 -3.97 7.12
N ALA A 55 -3.31 -3.62 5.89
CA ALA A 55 -4.25 -3.44 4.78
C ALA A 55 -5.02 -4.72 4.45
N LEU A 56 -4.35 -5.88 4.47
CA LEU A 56 -4.99 -7.16 4.20
C LEU A 56 -5.96 -7.58 5.31
N LEU A 57 -5.58 -7.34 6.57
CA LEU A 57 -6.46 -7.59 7.72
C LEU A 57 -7.71 -6.73 7.67
N ALA A 58 -7.59 -5.45 7.30
CA ALA A 58 -8.75 -4.56 7.16
C ALA A 58 -9.76 -5.10 6.13
N VAL A 59 -9.28 -5.56 4.96
CA VAL A 59 -10.14 -6.17 3.94
C VAL A 59 -10.82 -7.44 4.47
N ARG A 60 -10.07 -8.32 5.16
CA ARG A 60 -10.63 -9.56 5.70
C ARG A 60 -11.63 -9.34 6.83
N LEU A 61 -11.44 -8.31 7.65
CA LEU A 61 -12.40 -7.96 8.69
C LEU A 61 -13.72 -7.49 8.08
N VAL A 62 -13.67 -6.70 7.02
CA VAL A 62 -14.89 -6.24 6.32
C VAL A 62 -15.64 -7.41 5.71
N ASP A 63 -14.91 -8.34 5.09
CA ASP A 63 -15.46 -9.56 4.51
C ASP A 63 -16.08 -10.47 5.57
N ALA A 64 -15.37 -10.74 6.66
CA ALA A 64 -15.85 -11.58 7.76
C ALA A 64 -17.06 -11.02 8.52
N ASN A 65 -17.33 -9.72 8.40
CA ASN A 65 -18.48 -9.05 9.00
C ASN A 65 -19.62 -8.79 7.99
N ASP A 66 -19.53 -9.31 6.76
CA ASP A 66 -20.51 -9.09 5.68
C ASP A 66 -20.75 -7.60 5.33
N GLN A 67 -19.75 -6.76 5.56
CA GLN A 67 -19.84 -5.30 5.39
C GLN A 67 -19.24 -4.79 4.07
N TRP A 68 -18.94 -5.70 3.14
CA TRP A 68 -18.23 -5.38 1.90
C TRP A 68 -18.82 -4.19 1.14
N LEU A 69 -20.12 -4.21 0.87
CA LEU A 69 -20.79 -3.17 0.09
C LEU A 69 -20.72 -1.81 0.80
N THR A 70 -21.07 -1.77 2.08
CA THR A 70 -21.06 -0.55 2.90
C THR A 70 -19.67 0.06 2.99
N THR A 71 -18.65 -0.76 3.28
CA THR A 71 -17.29 -0.26 3.36
C THR A 71 -16.78 0.19 1.99
N TRP A 72 -17.06 -0.55 0.92
CA TRP A 72 -16.61 -0.20 -0.41
C TRP A 72 -17.23 1.10 -0.92
N ASP A 73 -18.48 1.38 -0.58
CA ASP A 73 -19.12 2.65 -0.91
C ASP A 73 -18.40 3.83 -0.22
N GLN A 74 -17.99 3.65 1.03
CA GLN A 74 -17.26 4.66 1.80
C GLN A 74 -15.82 4.88 1.30
N VAL A 75 -15.06 3.81 1.03
CA VAL A 75 -13.62 3.91 0.74
C VAL A 75 -13.30 3.94 -0.76
N GLY A 76 -14.20 3.43 -1.60
CA GLY A 76 -14.03 3.28 -3.04
C GLY A 76 -13.72 4.59 -3.76
N PRO A 77 -14.46 5.69 -3.54
CA PRO A 77 -14.18 6.98 -4.15
C PRO A 77 -12.77 7.49 -3.84
N THR A 78 -12.35 7.42 -2.57
CA THR A 78 -11.02 7.82 -2.11
C THR A 78 -9.93 6.97 -2.77
N GLN A 79 -10.09 5.64 -2.80
CA GLN A 79 -9.12 4.75 -3.43
C GLN A 79 -8.96 5.02 -4.94
N ARG A 80 -10.06 5.28 -5.65
CA ARG A 80 -10.03 5.64 -7.09
C ARG A 80 -9.32 6.97 -7.30
N ALA A 81 -9.63 7.98 -6.49
CA ALA A 81 -8.98 9.30 -6.55
C ALA A 81 -7.47 9.19 -6.31
N SER A 82 -7.03 8.47 -5.26
CA SER A 82 -5.61 8.24 -4.99
C SER A 82 -4.90 7.48 -6.12
N ARG A 83 -5.59 6.52 -6.77
CA ARG A 83 -5.05 5.82 -7.93
C ARG A 83 -4.86 6.76 -9.12
N CYS A 84 -5.86 7.57 -9.45
CA CYS A 84 -5.77 8.58 -10.51
C CYS A 84 -4.64 9.58 -10.22
N ALA A 85 -4.55 10.09 -9.00
CA ALA A 85 -3.51 11.02 -8.57
C ALA A 85 -2.09 10.44 -8.78
N ARG A 86 -1.83 9.19 -8.34
CA ARG A 86 -0.54 8.53 -8.58
C ARG A 86 -0.20 8.40 -10.06
N ILE A 87 -1.18 8.11 -10.92
CA ILE A 87 -0.97 7.99 -12.37
C ILE A 87 -0.59 9.35 -12.96
N THR A 88 -1.34 10.39 -12.62
CA THR A 88 -1.05 11.77 -13.05
C THR A 88 0.33 12.19 -12.59
N GLN A 89 0.67 11.97 -11.31
CA GLN A 89 1.96 12.31 -10.75
C GLN A 89 3.12 11.57 -11.44
N ARG A 90 2.96 10.28 -11.72
CA ARG A 90 3.96 9.52 -12.50
C ARG A 90 4.14 10.08 -13.91
N ARG A 91 3.05 10.49 -14.57
CA ARG A 91 3.11 11.10 -15.90
C ARG A 91 3.82 12.45 -15.87
N THR A 92 3.50 13.30 -14.91
CA THR A 92 4.16 14.62 -14.76
C THR A 92 5.64 14.45 -14.43
N THR A 93 6.00 13.59 -13.47
CA THR A 93 7.41 13.30 -13.15
C THR A 93 8.16 12.77 -14.38
N ARG A 94 7.55 11.84 -15.14
CA ARG A 94 8.16 11.34 -16.38
C ARG A 94 8.29 12.41 -17.45
N GLN A 95 7.28 13.26 -17.62
CA GLN A 95 7.34 14.36 -18.59
C GLN A 95 8.44 15.35 -18.23
N VAL A 96 8.60 15.70 -16.96
CA VAL A 96 9.69 16.58 -16.51
C VAL A 96 11.05 15.92 -16.75
N ARG A 97 11.21 14.66 -16.33
CA ARG A 97 12.48 13.93 -16.48
C ARG A 97 12.88 13.72 -17.93
N ASN A 98 11.92 13.34 -18.77
CA ASN A 98 12.15 13.04 -20.18
C ASN A 98 11.82 14.25 -21.07
N ARG A 99 11.76 15.47 -20.52
CA ARG A 99 11.50 16.67 -21.32
C ARG A 99 12.69 16.90 -22.23
N PRO A 100 12.51 16.94 -23.57
CA PRO A 100 13.60 17.35 -24.43
C PRO A 100 13.99 18.79 -24.08
N PRO A 101 15.29 19.14 -24.13
CA PRO A 101 15.72 20.50 -23.91
C PRO A 101 14.95 21.41 -24.88
N LYS A 102 14.46 22.55 -24.38
CA LYS A 102 13.88 23.54 -25.28
C LYS A 102 14.96 23.97 -26.26
N LEU A 103 14.60 23.97 -27.53
CA LEU A 103 15.48 24.40 -28.60
C LEU A 103 15.48 25.93 -28.73
N VAL A 104 14.37 26.57 -28.37
CA VAL A 104 14.15 28.02 -28.44
C VAL A 104 13.52 28.49 -27.14
N GLU A 105 14.07 29.55 -26.56
CA GLU A 105 13.53 30.27 -25.41
C GLU A 105 13.42 31.76 -25.76
N VAL A 106 12.21 32.33 -25.68
CA VAL A 106 11.94 33.75 -25.95
C VAL A 106 12.49 34.21 -27.32
N GLY A 107 12.25 33.41 -28.37
CA GLY A 107 12.75 33.69 -29.73
C GLY A 107 14.25 33.50 -29.93
N VAL A 108 15.00 33.21 -28.86
CA VAL A 108 16.44 32.98 -28.90
C VAL A 108 16.73 31.47 -28.89
N PRO A 109 17.63 30.98 -29.74
CA PRO A 109 17.94 29.56 -29.83
C PRO A 109 18.92 29.14 -28.73
N THR A 110 18.54 28.11 -28.00
CA THR A 110 19.30 27.57 -26.87
C THR A 110 20.62 26.92 -27.34
N ALA A 111 21.58 26.74 -26.43
CA ALA A 111 22.88 26.13 -26.72
C ALA A 111 22.79 24.73 -27.38
N THR A 112 21.73 23.98 -27.07
CA THR A 112 21.40 22.66 -27.61
C THR A 112 20.73 22.68 -28.99
N HIS A 113 20.52 23.85 -29.62
CA HIS A 113 19.87 23.94 -30.93
C HIS A 113 20.74 23.29 -32.03
N PRO A 114 20.21 22.34 -32.85
CA PRO A 114 21.01 21.57 -33.81
C PRO A 114 21.70 22.43 -34.87
N TRP A 115 21.11 23.58 -35.26
CA TRP A 115 21.74 24.51 -36.20
C TRP A 115 23.10 25.03 -35.73
N ARG A 116 23.40 25.07 -34.42
CA ARG A 116 24.71 25.57 -33.94
C ARG A 116 25.82 24.60 -34.36
N ARG A 117 25.49 23.32 -34.54
CA ARG A 117 26.39 22.28 -35.02
C ARG A 117 26.65 22.38 -36.52
N PHE A 118 25.65 22.81 -37.29
CA PHE A 118 25.75 22.94 -38.74
C PHE A 118 26.06 24.41 -39.09
N ARG A 119 27.35 24.76 -39.18
CA ARG A 119 27.78 26.05 -39.73
C ARG A 119 27.42 26.11 -41.23
N LEU A 120 26.19 26.48 -41.51
CA LEU A 120 25.70 26.69 -42.87
C LEU A 120 26.10 28.10 -43.36
N PRO A 121 26.58 28.26 -44.61
CA PRO A 121 26.82 29.58 -45.18
C PRO A 121 25.51 30.41 -45.18
N GLY A 122 25.57 31.65 -44.69
CA GLY A 122 24.42 32.57 -44.67
C GLY A 122 23.49 32.48 -43.45
N SER A 123 23.77 31.62 -42.47
CA SER A 123 22.94 31.55 -41.25
C SER A 123 23.13 32.77 -40.34
N PRO A 124 22.05 33.33 -39.75
CA PRO A 124 22.13 34.46 -38.82
C PRO A 124 22.97 34.09 -37.57
N ARG A 125 23.93 34.95 -37.22
CA ARG A 125 24.75 34.81 -36.01
C ARG A 125 24.05 35.48 -34.84
N PHE A 126 23.64 34.69 -33.85
CA PHE A 126 23.14 35.20 -32.58
C PHE A 126 24.27 35.29 -31.56
N PRO A 127 24.32 36.34 -30.72
CA PRO A 127 25.30 36.43 -29.65
C PRO A 127 25.15 35.21 -28.72
N SER A 128 26.28 34.65 -28.31
CA SER A 128 26.28 33.71 -27.18
C SER A 128 25.98 34.50 -25.91
N PRO A 129 25.19 33.96 -24.97
CA PRO A 129 25.06 34.56 -23.65
C PRO A 129 26.40 34.60 -22.91
#